data_AF-A0A5C6VV17-F1
#
_entry.id   AF-A0A5C6VV17-F1
#
_cell.length_a   1.000
_cell.length_b   1.000
_cell.length_c   1.000
_cell.angle_alpha   90.00
_cell.angle_beta   90.00
_cell.angle_gamma   90.00
#
_symmetry.space_group_name_H-M   'P 1'
#
loop_
_entity.id
_entity.type
_entity.pdbx_description
1 polymer ?
#
loop_
_entity_poly.entity_id
_entity_poly.type
_entity_poly.pdbx_seq_one_letter_code
_entity_poly.pdbx_strand_id
1 'polypeptide(L)' 'MRADDWVREAERESKLVDALYKARYLISLHNGMTVRCDGEEWALDFGQELQVIDAALKAAGVNPQRLRR' A
#
# COMPACT_ATOMS: atom_id res chain seq x y z
N MET A 1 24.62 19.31 2.41
CA MET A 1 23.73 18.50 3.25
C MET A 1 24.60 17.67 4.19
N ARG A 2 24.36 17.67 5.51
CA ARG A 2 25.21 16.94 6.47
C ARG A 2 24.84 15.46 6.46
N ALA A 3 25.77 14.59 6.82
CA ALA A 3 25.56 13.13 6.83
C ALA A 3 24.32 12.71 7.67
N ASP A 4 24.09 13.38 8.79
CA ASP A 4 22.93 13.11 9.67
C ASP A 4 21.58 13.43 9.00
N ASP A 5 21.54 14.44 8.11
CA ASP A 5 20.33 14.80 7.37
C ASP A 5 19.96 13.70 6.36
N TRP A 6 20.97 13.12 5.70
CA TRP A 6 20.80 11.99 4.77
C TRP A 6 20.28 10.73 5.46
N VAL A 7 20.82 10.41 6.65
CA VAL A 7 20.38 9.22 7.40
C VAL A 7 18.92 9.36 7.84
N ARG A 8 18.53 10.54 8.35
CA ARG A 8 17.14 10.81 8.74
C ARG A 8 16.17 10.77 7.57
N GLU A 9 16.60 11.25 6.41
CA GLU A 9 15.82 11.17 5.18
C GLU A 9 15.57 9.72 4.78
N ALA A 10 16.63 8.92 4.70
CA ALA A 10 16.55 7.50 4.36
C ALA A 10 15.69 6.70 5.34
N GLU A 11 15.81 6.95 6.65
CA GLU A 11 14.96 6.30 7.67
C GLU A 11 13.48 6.66 7.50
N ARG A 12 13.18 7.92 7.14
CA ARG A 12 11.80 8.36 6.91
C ARG A 12 11.24 7.71 5.65
N GLU A 13 12.01 7.69 4.56
CA GLU A 13 11.63 7.01 3.32
C GLU A 13 11.37 5.51 3.55
N SER A 14 12.24 4.83 4.31
CA SER A 14 12.04 3.42 4.68
C SER A 14 10.74 3.19 5.43
N LYS A 15 10.43 4.02 6.44
CA LYS A 15 9.19 3.88 7.23
C LYS A 15 7.94 4.14 6.39
N LEU A 16 8.00 5.07 5.45
CA LEU A 16 6.90 5.35 4.52
C LEU A 16 6.65 4.16 3.58
N VAL A 17 7.72 3.58 3.04
CA VAL A 17 7.64 2.37 2.20
C VAL A 17 7.04 1.21 2.99
N ASP A 18 7.47 0.97 4.22
CA ASP A 18 6.94 -0.11 5.09
C ASP A 18 5.46 0.08 5.41
N ALA A 19 5.03 1.32 5.68
CA ALA A 19 3.63 1.64 5.92
C ALA A 19 2.77 1.39 4.67
N LEU A 20 3.23 1.83 3.50
CA LEU A 20 2.55 1.58 2.22
C LEU A 20 2.47 0.09 1.90
N TYR A 21 3.52 -0.68 2.21
CA TYR A 21 3.52 -2.13 2.10
C TYR A 21 2.41 -2.78 2.92
N LYS A 22 2.31 -2.42 4.20
CA LYS A 22 1.28 -2.96 5.11
C LYS A 22 -0.12 -2.58 4.65
N ALA A 23 -0.32 -1.33 4.22
CA ALA A 23 -1.59 -0.85 3.68
C ALA A 23 -1.98 -1.64 2.43
N ARG A 24 -1.06 -1.77 1.47
CA ARG A 24 -1.27 -2.51 0.22
C ARG A 24 -1.65 -3.96 0.48
N TYR A 25 -0.97 -4.62 1.41
CA TYR A 25 -1.28 -6.01 1.78
C TYR A 25 -2.68 -6.12 2.39
N LEU A 26 -2.97 -5.33 3.42
CA LEU A 26 -4.26 -5.36 4.11
C LEU A 26 -5.42 -5.09 3.15
N ILE A 27 -5.33 -4.04 2.34
CA ILE A 27 -6.37 -3.67 1.37
C ILE A 27 -6.55 -4.80 0.33
N SER A 28 -5.46 -5.42 -0.12
CA SER A 28 -5.56 -6.52 -1.09
C SER A 28 -6.28 -7.76 -0.56
N LEU A 29 -6.22 -8.03 0.75
CA LEU A 29 -6.96 -9.13 1.38
C LEU A 29 -8.47 -8.87 1.42
N HIS A 30 -8.87 -7.61 1.57
CA HIS A 30 -10.28 -7.24 1.72
C HIS A 30 -10.93 -6.90 0.37
N ASN A 31 -10.15 -6.55 -0.63
CA ASN A 31 -10.64 -6.30 -1.98
C ASN A 31 -11.31 -7.55 -2.56
N GLY A 32 -12.53 -7.40 -3.04
CA GLY A 32 -13.37 -8.48 -3.54
C GLY A 32 -14.13 -9.25 -2.47
N MET A 33 -13.95 -8.95 -1.17
CA MET A 33 -14.79 -9.55 -0.12
C MET A 33 -16.21 -8.98 -0.20
N THR A 34 -17.20 -9.87 -0.12
CA THR A 34 -18.61 -9.47 -0.05
C THR A 34 -18.97 -9.04 1.37
N VAL A 35 -19.49 -7.82 1.50
CA VAL A 35 -20.08 -7.30 2.73
C VAL A 35 -21.59 -7.43 2.64
N ARG A 36 -22.21 -7.77 3.77
CA ARG A 36 -23.66 -7.82 3.93
C ARG A 36 -24.11 -6.90 5.06
N CYS A 37 -24.98 -5.96 4.76
CA CYS A 37 -25.57 -5.04 5.75
C CYS A 37 -26.99 -4.70 5.34
N ASP A 38 -27.93 -4.69 6.29
CA ASP A 38 -29.33 -4.29 6.08
C ASP A 38 -30.03 -4.94 4.87
N GLY A 39 -29.69 -6.20 4.58
CA GLY A 39 -30.29 -6.97 3.47
C GLY A 39 -29.65 -6.71 2.12
N GLU A 40 -28.67 -5.81 2.03
CA GLU A 40 -27.86 -5.57 0.84
C GLU A 40 -26.54 -6.35 0.91
N GLU A 41 -26.08 -6.80 -0.26
CA GLU A 41 -24.78 -7.45 -0.43
C GLU A 41 -24.01 -6.78 -1.56
N TRP A 42 -22.76 -6.40 -1.29
CA TRP A 42 -21.88 -5.81 -2.30
C TRP A 42 -20.43 -6.25 -2.06
N ALA A 43 -19.65 -6.32 -3.13
CA ALA A 43 -18.21 -6.56 -3.03
C ALA A 43 -17.50 -5.25 -2.66
N LEU A 44 -16.52 -5.33 -1.77
CA LEU A 44 -15.56 -4.24 -1.58
C LEU A 44 -14.70 -4.12 -2.82
N ASP A 45 -14.65 -2.93 -3.42
CA ASP A 45 -13.77 -2.61 -4.54
C ASP A 45 -12.79 -1.52 -4.11
N PHE A 46 -11.54 -1.95 -3.87
CA PHE A 46 -10.40 -1.10 -3.56
C PHE A 46 -9.42 -1.03 -4.74
N GLY A 47 -9.87 -1.31 -5.97
CA GLY A 47 -9.02 -1.33 -7.15
C GLY A 47 -8.27 -0.01 -7.35
N GLN A 48 -8.93 1.12 -7.08
CA GLN A 48 -8.34 2.45 -7.20
C GLN A 48 -7.26 2.70 -6.13
N GLU A 49 -7.52 2.36 -4.87
CA GLU A 49 -6.58 2.50 -3.76
C GLU A 49 -5.34 1.64 -4.00
N LEU A 50 -5.53 0.40 -4.46
CA LEU A 50 -4.44 -0.49 -4.81
C LEU A 50 -3.58 0.08 -5.94
N GLN A 51 -4.19 0.68 -6.97
CA GLN A 51 -3.45 1.33 -8.06
C GLN A 51 -2.62 2.53 -7.56
N VAL A 52 -3.19 3.36 -6.68
CA VAL A 52 -2.48 4.52 -6.11
C VAL A 52 -1.28 4.07 -5.27
N ILE A 53 -1.46 3.05 -4.43
CA ILE A 53 -0.37 2.53 -3.59
C ILE A 53 0.71 1.86 -4.44
N ASP A 54 0.33 1.06 -5.44
CA ASP A 54 1.29 0.43 -6.37
C ASP A 54 2.10 1.48 -7.14
N ALA A 55 1.47 2.59 -7.55
CA ALA A 55 2.16 3.71 -8.19
C ALA A 55 3.15 4.41 -7.23
N ALA A 56 2.76 4.64 -5.97
CA ALA A 56 3.64 5.24 -4.97
C ALA A 56 4.84 4.34 -4.64
N LEU A 57 4.62 3.04 -4.46
CA LEU A 57 5.70 2.07 -4.24
C LEU A 57 6.66 2.02 -5.44
N LYS A 58 6.13 2.04 -6.67
CA LYS A 58 6.95 2.09 -7.88
C LYS A 58 7.80 3.36 -7.96
N ALA A 59 7.24 4.51 -7.59
CA ALA A 59 7.98 5.78 -7.53
C ALA A 59 9.11 5.74 -6.49
N ALA A 60 8.93 4.99 -5.39
CA ALA A 60 9.96 4.73 -4.39
C ALA A 60 10.97 3.62 -4.79
N GLY A 61 10.92 3.12 -6.03
CA GLY A 61 11.83 2.08 -6.53
C GLY A 61 11.49 0.65 -6.08
N VAL A 62 10.34 0.44 -5.44
CA VAL A 62 9.85 -0.88 -5.04
C VAL A 62 9.00 -1.48 -6.15
N ASN A 63 9.22 -2.75 -6.51
CA ASN A 63 8.36 -3.46 -7.44
C ASN A 63 7.17 -4.14 -6.72
N PRO A 64 5.92 -3.67 -6.89
CA PRO A 64 4.76 -4.24 -6.23
C PRO A 64 4.34 -5.61 -6.79
N GLN A 65 4.82 -6.02 -7.97
CA GLN A 65 4.50 -7.34 -8.54
C GLN A 65 5.13 -8.50 -7.76
N ARG A 66 6.19 -8.24 -6.98
CA ARG A 66 6.77 -9.23 -6.06
C ARG A 66 5.87 -9.50 -4.83
N LEU A 67 4.72 -8.84 -4.73
CA LEU A 67 3.81 -8.87 -3.57
C LEU A 67 2.55 -9.71 -3.76
N ARG A 68 2.33 -10.26 -4.95
CA ARG A 68 1.31 -11.29 -5.16
C ARG A 68 1.90 -12.64 -4.72
N ARG A 69 1.65 -13.03 -3.47
CA ARG A 69 1.69 -14.44 -3.04
C ARG A 69 0.26 -14.98 -3.00
#